data_AF-A0A9X1FCL6-F1
#
_entry.id   AF-A0A9X1FCL6-F1
#
_cell.length_a   1.000
_cell.length_b   1.000
_cell.length_c   1.000
_cell.angle_alpha   90.00
_cell.angle_beta   90.00
_cell.angle_gamma   90.00
#
_symmetry.space_group_name_H-M   'P 1'
#
loop_
_entity.id
_entity.type
_entity.pdbx_description
1 polymer ?
#
loop_
_entity_poly.entity_id
_entity_poly.type
_entity_poly.pdbx_seq_one_letter_code
_entity_poly.pdbx_strand_id
1 'polypeptide(L)'
;MFKLNKVISLVILVIMVASCNKDKETNFILKGNIKGLKKGVVYLQKDGDSTIIDLDSMVINGQSEFTLQTNIEEPILLYLKLFKNDGEEHYIPFFADKGTTEINTTLKNFSFDAKIDGSKQQDLLNDYTDVMSKYNDKNLDIIEASFLAKKDNDSIALDSLNKLSETLLKRKYSYTIQFALNNKDNMIAPYLALYEIPSANPVYIDSVYNGLTEDIKQSFYGKKLKEVVENRNSED
;
A
#
# COMPACT_ATOMS: atom_id res chain seq x y z
N MET A 1 -11.94 57.71 -37.51
CA MET A 1 -12.54 57.01 -36.36
C MET A 1 -12.19 55.51 -36.38
N PHE A 2 -10.90 55.13 -36.55
CA PHE A 2 -10.48 53.74 -36.80
C PHE A 2 -9.32 53.23 -35.93
N LYS A 3 -8.86 53.99 -34.93
CA LYS A 3 -7.69 53.63 -34.09
C LYS A 3 -8.03 52.99 -32.74
N LEU A 4 -9.30 52.97 -32.32
CA LEU A 4 -9.69 52.45 -30.99
C LEU A 4 -9.98 50.93 -31.01
N ASN A 5 -10.58 50.40 -32.08
CA ASN A 5 -10.95 48.97 -32.17
C ASN A 5 -9.73 48.02 -32.31
N LYS A 6 -8.61 48.48 -32.89
CA LYS A 6 -7.37 47.68 -32.96
C LYS A 6 -6.67 47.56 -31.60
N VAL A 7 -6.78 48.58 -30.74
CA VAL A 7 -6.18 48.56 -29.40
C VAL A 7 -7.01 47.67 -28.47
N ILE A 8 -8.34 47.71 -28.57
CA ILE A 8 -9.23 46.82 -27.80
C ILE A 8 -9.04 45.34 -28.22
N SER A 9 -8.85 45.07 -29.52
CA SER A 9 -8.56 43.71 -30.00
C SER A 9 -7.19 43.18 -29.55
N LEU A 10 -6.22 44.06 -29.28
CA LEU A 10 -4.90 43.66 -28.79
C LEU A 10 -4.90 43.39 -27.28
N VAL A 11 -5.71 44.15 -26.51
CA VAL A 11 -5.84 43.98 -25.05
C VAL A 11 -6.58 42.68 -24.71
N ILE A 12 -7.56 42.25 -25.51
CA ILE A 12 -8.28 40.98 -25.30
C ILE A 12 -7.37 39.76 -25.59
N LEU A 13 -6.42 39.88 -26.53
CA LEU A 13 -5.48 38.80 -26.85
C LEU A 13 -4.41 38.59 -25.76
N VAL A 14 -4.05 39.65 -25.03
CA VAL A 14 -3.08 39.60 -23.93
C VAL A 14 -3.69 39.02 -22.64
N ILE A 15 -5.01 39.09 -22.47
CA ILE A 15 -5.69 38.50 -21.29
C ILE A 15 -5.79 36.96 -21.40
N MET A 16 -5.73 36.37 -22.61
CA MET A 16 -5.78 34.91 -22.79
C MET A 16 -4.49 34.18 -22.37
N VAL A 17 -3.35 34.86 -22.26
CA VAL A 17 -2.10 34.25 -21.77
C VAL A 17 -1.94 34.34 -20.25
N ALA A 18 -2.92 34.91 -19.54
CA ALA A 18 -2.99 34.91 -18.08
C ALA A 18 -3.84 33.75 -17.51
N SER A 19 -4.01 32.66 -18.26
CA SER A 19 -4.36 31.38 -17.65
C SER A 19 -3.13 30.83 -16.95
N CYS A 20 -2.78 31.44 -15.81
CA CYS A 20 -1.92 30.82 -14.81
C CYS A 20 -2.54 29.47 -14.48
N ASN A 21 -1.92 28.39 -14.94
CA ASN A 21 -1.96 27.12 -14.23
C ASN A 21 -1.46 27.43 -12.82
N LYS A 22 -2.39 27.66 -11.88
CA LYS A 22 -2.08 27.42 -10.48
C LYS A 22 -1.89 25.91 -10.43
N ASP A 23 -0.66 25.46 -10.51
CA ASP A 23 -0.30 24.11 -10.08
C ASP A 23 -1.03 23.91 -8.75
N LYS A 24 -2.01 23.00 -8.73
CA LYS A 24 -2.70 22.68 -7.49
C LYS A 24 -1.62 22.17 -6.56
N GLU A 25 -1.28 22.93 -5.53
CA GLU A 25 -0.38 22.45 -4.49
C GLU A 25 -0.99 21.16 -3.95
N THR A 26 -0.35 20.04 -4.29
CA THR A 26 -0.68 18.70 -3.80
C THR A 26 0.09 18.48 -2.50
N ASN A 27 -0.53 17.82 -1.54
CA ASN A 27 0.11 17.55 -0.26
C ASN A 27 0.93 16.23 -0.24
N PHE A 28 0.89 15.46 -1.33
CA PHE A 28 1.66 14.24 -1.52
C PHE A 28 2.31 14.19 -2.91
N ILE A 29 3.58 13.80 -2.94
CA ILE A 29 4.39 13.62 -4.15
C ILE A 29 5.05 12.24 -4.10
N LEU A 30 4.79 11.42 -5.11
CA LEU A 30 5.54 10.20 -5.37
C LEU A 30 6.58 10.47 -6.46
N LYS A 31 7.85 10.37 -6.11
CA LYS A 31 8.96 10.33 -7.08
C LYS A 31 9.38 8.88 -7.28
N GLY A 32 9.86 8.55 -8.46
CA GLY A 32 10.49 7.25 -8.61
C GLY A 32 11.29 7.08 -9.88
N ASN A 33 12.03 5.97 -9.92
CA ASN A 33 12.86 5.58 -11.04
C ASN A 33 12.72 4.07 -11.29
N ILE A 34 12.42 3.70 -12.54
CA ILE A 34 12.34 2.30 -12.98
C ILE A 34 13.52 2.02 -13.91
N LYS A 35 14.60 1.48 -13.36
CA LYS A 35 15.82 1.19 -14.11
C LYS A 35 15.53 0.23 -15.26
N GLY A 36 15.88 0.64 -16.47
CA GLY A 36 15.69 -0.15 -17.70
C GLY A 36 14.35 0.07 -18.41
N LEU A 37 13.43 0.85 -17.85
CA LEU A 37 12.19 1.21 -18.51
C LEU A 37 12.42 2.34 -19.53
N LYS A 38 12.07 2.07 -20.80
CA LYS A 38 12.16 3.05 -21.90
C LYS A 38 10.80 3.64 -22.28
N LYS A 39 9.75 2.82 -22.22
CA LYS A 39 8.37 3.16 -22.56
C LYS A 39 7.43 2.42 -21.64
N GLY A 40 6.40 3.09 -21.17
CA GLY A 40 5.35 2.54 -20.31
C GLY A 40 4.47 3.64 -19.76
N VAL A 41 3.45 3.27 -18.99
CA VAL A 41 2.65 4.22 -18.23
C VAL A 41 2.70 3.81 -16.77
N VAL A 42 3.01 4.76 -15.89
CA VAL A 42 2.91 4.57 -14.45
C VAL A 42 1.63 5.22 -13.94
N TYR A 43 1.00 4.57 -12.97
CA TYR A 43 -0.20 5.08 -12.30
C TYR A 43 0.01 5.09 -10.79
N LEU A 44 -0.48 6.14 -10.15
CA LEU A 44 -0.68 6.19 -8.72
C LEU A 44 -2.13 5.83 -8.44
N GLN A 45 -2.36 4.79 -7.66
CA GLN A 45 -3.68 4.21 -7.48
C GLN A 45 -4.00 4.00 -6.00
N LYS A 46 -5.30 3.90 -5.70
CA LYS A 46 -5.82 3.43 -4.41
C LYS A 46 -6.96 2.45 -4.61
N ASP A 47 -7.21 1.65 -3.59
CA ASP A 47 -8.45 0.87 -3.51
C ASP A 47 -9.65 1.81 -3.28
N GLY A 48 -10.68 1.67 -4.12
CA GLY A 48 -12.02 2.16 -3.86
C GLY A 48 -12.91 1.07 -3.27
N ASP A 49 -14.21 1.34 -3.15
CA ASP A 49 -15.15 0.39 -2.53
C ASP A 49 -15.33 -0.90 -3.36
N SER A 50 -15.29 -0.78 -4.69
CA SER A 50 -15.47 -1.91 -5.62
C SER A 50 -14.52 -1.91 -6.82
N THR A 51 -13.74 -0.84 -7.00
CA THR A 51 -12.81 -0.69 -8.12
C THR A 51 -11.53 0.01 -7.67
N ILE A 52 -10.46 -0.19 -8.43
CA ILE A 52 -9.24 0.59 -8.30
C ILE A 52 -9.50 2.01 -8.84
N ILE A 53 -8.98 3.02 -8.16
CA ILE A 53 -9.10 4.43 -8.54
C ILE A 53 -7.72 4.97 -8.93
N ASP A 54 -7.61 5.48 -10.15
CA ASP A 54 -6.44 6.22 -10.63
C ASP A 54 -6.43 7.62 -10.02
N LEU A 55 -5.39 7.93 -9.26
CA LEU A 55 -5.18 9.23 -8.63
C LEU A 55 -4.35 10.15 -9.52
N ASP A 56 -3.34 9.59 -10.19
CA ASP A 56 -2.50 10.28 -11.15
C ASP A 56 -1.83 9.26 -12.10
N SER A 57 -1.32 9.74 -13.23
CA SER A 57 -0.56 8.90 -14.17
C SER A 57 0.47 9.70 -14.96
N MET A 58 1.51 9.02 -15.43
CA MET A 58 2.53 9.62 -16.27
C MET A 58 2.98 8.63 -17.34
N VAL A 59 3.07 9.12 -18.59
CA VAL A 59 3.66 8.36 -19.69
C VAL A 59 5.18 8.48 -19.61
N ILE A 60 5.86 7.34 -19.53
CA ILE A 60 7.32 7.25 -19.60
C ILE A 60 7.74 7.11 -21.06
N ASN A 61 8.59 8.02 -21.53
CA ASN A 61 9.16 7.99 -22.88
C ASN A 61 10.61 8.50 -22.88
N GLY A 62 11.56 7.59 -22.76
CA GLY A 62 13.00 7.89 -22.82
C GLY A 62 13.65 8.37 -21.51
N GLN A 63 12.86 8.75 -20.50
CA GLN A 63 13.31 9.07 -19.14
C GLN A 63 12.73 8.04 -18.17
N SER A 64 13.55 7.42 -17.32
CA SER A 64 13.09 6.38 -16.38
C SER A 64 12.54 6.94 -15.06
N GLU A 65 12.71 8.24 -14.85
CA GLU A 65 12.21 8.98 -13.70
C GLU A 65 10.78 9.45 -13.94
N PHE A 66 9.97 9.43 -12.88
CA PHE A 66 8.60 9.91 -12.91
C PHE A 66 8.26 10.66 -11.63
N THR A 67 7.25 11.51 -11.71
CA THR A 67 6.66 12.18 -10.56
C THR A 67 5.14 12.12 -10.70
N LEU A 68 4.49 11.63 -9.66
CA LEU A 68 3.03 11.55 -9.54
C LEU A 68 2.60 12.29 -8.28
N GLN A 69 1.40 12.86 -8.28
CA GLN A 69 0.96 13.74 -7.21
C GLN A 69 -0.51 13.53 -6.88
N THR A 70 -0.86 13.66 -5.61
CA THR A 70 -2.27 13.65 -5.18
C THR A 70 -2.45 14.39 -3.86
N ASN A 71 -3.70 14.53 -3.43
CA ASN A 71 -4.02 14.98 -2.08
C ASN A 71 -4.51 13.79 -1.26
N ILE A 72 -3.89 13.59 -0.10
CA ILE A 72 -4.31 12.62 0.90
C ILE A 72 -4.67 13.32 2.21
N GLU A 73 -5.74 12.88 2.86
CA GLU A 73 -6.21 13.50 4.10
C GLU A 73 -5.42 12.98 5.31
N GLU A 74 -5.10 11.69 5.26
CA GLU A 74 -4.42 10.91 6.28
C GLU A 74 -3.55 9.81 5.66
N PRO A 75 -2.67 9.15 6.44
CA PRO A 75 -1.86 8.05 5.95
C PRO A 75 -2.70 6.91 5.35
N ILE A 76 -2.37 6.46 4.14
CA ILE A 76 -3.14 5.42 3.42
C ILE A 76 -2.23 4.56 2.53
N LEU A 77 -2.61 3.29 2.33
CA LEU A 77 -1.96 2.42 1.36
C LEU A 77 -2.31 2.85 -0.06
N LEU A 78 -1.29 3.17 -0.86
CA LEU A 78 -1.38 3.47 -2.28
C LEU A 78 -0.59 2.43 -3.07
N TYR A 79 -0.80 2.40 -4.38
CA TYR A 79 -0.13 1.50 -5.30
C TYR A 79 0.53 2.28 -6.42
N LEU A 80 1.78 1.96 -6.70
CA LEU A 80 2.42 2.30 -7.96
C LEU A 80 2.19 1.14 -8.94
N LYS A 81 1.41 1.38 -9.99
CA LYS A 81 1.19 0.42 -11.09
C LYS A 81 2.08 0.76 -12.27
N LEU A 82 2.70 -0.26 -12.87
CA LEU A 82 3.36 -0.14 -14.17
C LEU A 82 2.55 -0.88 -15.25
N PHE A 83 2.08 -0.13 -16.24
CA PHE A 83 1.47 -0.69 -17.45
C PHE A 83 2.48 -0.71 -18.59
N LYS A 84 2.82 -1.93 -19.06
CA LYS A 84 3.74 -2.16 -20.18
C LYS A 84 3.18 -3.06 -21.29
N ASN A 85 1.86 -3.25 -21.31
CA ASN A 85 1.10 -3.99 -22.34
C ASN A 85 1.58 -5.44 -22.55
N ASP A 86 1.95 -6.13 -21.48
CA ASP A 86 2.36 -7.54 -21.45
C ASP A 86 1.26 -8.49 -20.95
N GLY A 87 0.10 -7.95 -20.56
CA GLY A 87 -1.02 -8.72 -20.02
C GLY A 87 -0.90 -9.07 -18.54
N GLU A 88 0.17 -8.63 -17.88
CA GLU A 88 0.38 -8.81 -16.45
C GLU A 88 0.17 -7.49 -15.69
N GLU A 89 -0.25 -7.60 -14.44
CA GLU A 89 -0.36 -6.44 -13.56
C GLU A 89 0.85 -6.33 -12.64
N HIS A 90 1.53 -5.18 -12.69
CA HIS A 90 2.74 -4.93 -11.92
C HIS A 90 2.46 -3.83 -10.90
N TYR A 91 2.49 -4.18 -9.61
CA TYR A 91 2.20 -3.26 -8.50
C TYR A 91 3.31 -3.22 -7.47
N ILE A 92 3.51 -2.04 -6.87
CA ILE A 92 4.27 -1.86 -5.64
C ILE A 92 3.32 -1.15 -4.65
N PRO A 93 2.80 -1.87 -3.62
CA PRO A 93 2.06 -1.23 -2.54
C PRO A 93 3.02 -0.44 -1.64
N PHE A 94 2.58 0.71 -1.16
CA PHE A 94 3.34 1.52 -0.21
C PHE A 94 2.42 2.38 0.66
N PHE A 95 2.85 2.67 1.89
CA PHE A 95 2.13 3.52 2.82
C PHE A 95 2.49 4.99 2.58
N ALA A 96 1.55 5.74 2.02
CA ALA A 96 1.71 7.17 1.76
C ALA A 96 1.31 8.00 2.98
N ASP A 97 2.01 9.09 3.22
CA ASP A 97 1.63 10.18 4.13
C ASP A 97 2.05 11.51 3.48
N LYS A 98 1.51 12.64 3.95
CA LYS A 98 1.80 13.97 3.39
C LYS A 98 3.31 14.20 3.32
N GLY A 99 3.76 14.74 2.20
CA GLY A 99 5.17 14.92 1.89
C GLY A 99 5.60 14.18 0.63
N THR A 100 6.84 13.67 0.64
CA THR A 100 7.43 12.99 -0.52
C THR A 100 7.73 11.54 -0.18
N THR A 101 7.40 10.64 -1.10
CA THR A 101 7.86 9.23 -1.11
C THR A 101 8.69 9.00 -2.35
N GLU A 102 9.78 8.27 -2.23
CA GLU A 102 10.66 7.89 -3.33
C GLU A 102 10.67 6.37 -3.52
N ILE A 103 10.37 5.90 -4.73
CA ILE A 103 10.39 4.48 -5.10
C ILE A 103 11.41 4.24 -6.21
N ASN A 104 12.41 3.42 -5.92
CA ASN A 104 13.42 2.99 -6.88
C ASN A 104 13.31 1.49 -7.12
N THR A 105 13.19 1.08 -8.38
CA THR A 105 13.06 -0.35 -8.75
C THR A 105 13.68 -0.64 -10.13
N THR A 106 13.63 -1.90 -10.57
CA THR A 106 14.07 -2.33 -11.91
C THR A 106 12.89 -2.84 -12.74
N LEU A 107 12.96 -2.70 -14.06
CA LEU A 107 11.94 -3.27 -14.94
C LEU A 107 11.85 -4.81 -14.85
N LYS A 108 12.98 -5.47 -14.58
CA LYS A 108 13.08 -6.93 -14.56
C LYS A 108 12.29 -7.53 -13.40
N ASN A 109 12.41 -6.93 -12.22
CA ASN A 109 11.85 -7.42 -10.96
C ASN A 109 11.05 -6.29 -10.29
N PHE A 110 10.10 -5.69 -11.01
CA PHE A 110 9.43 -4.45 -10.61
C PHE A 110 8.95 -4.43 -9.16
N SER A 111 8.22 -5.46 -8.74
CA SER A 111 7.69 -5.54 -7.37
C SER A 111 8.72 -5.94 -6.32
N PHE A 112 9.76 -6.70 -6.70
CA PHE A 112 10.70 -7.32 -5.76
C PHE A 112 11.97 -6.48 -5.51
N ASP A 113 12.45 -5.74 -6.52
CA ASP A 113 13.63 -4.89 -6.39
C ASP A 113 13.29 -3.49 -5.81
N ALA A 114 12.02 -3.26 -5.47
CA ALA A 114 11.52 -1.99 -5.01
C ALA A 114 12.17 -1.58 -3.68
N LYS A 115 12.72 -0.36 -3.65
CA LYS A 115 13.19 0.32 -2.45
C LYS A 115 12.34 1.57 -2.27
N ILE A 116 11.71 1.65 -1.10
CA ILE A 116 10.76 2.71 -0.77
C ILE A 116 11.35 3.51 0.38
N ASP A 117 11.60 4.79 0.14
CA ASP A 117 11.90 5.80 1.16
C ASP A 117 10.65 6.67 1.31
N GLY A 118 10.05 6.71 2.49
CA GLY A 118 8.68 7.21 2.63
C GLY A 118 8.29 7.62 4.03
N SER A 119 7.03 7.35 4.36
CA SER A 119 6.43 7.76 5.64
C SER A 119 6.91 6.90 6.81
N LYS A 120 6.70 7.38 8.05
CA LYS A 120 6.94 6.58 9.27
C LYS A 120 6.15 5.26 9.25
N GLN A 121 4.97 5.26 8.64
CA GLN A 121 4.10 4.10 8.46
C GLN A 121 4.76 3.09 7.51
N GLN A 122 5.42 3.58 6.45
CA GLN A 122 6.20 2.73 5.55
C GLN A 122 7.41 2.13 6.25
N ASP A 123 8.13 2.89 7.08
CA ASP A 123 9.25 2.35 7.87
C ASP A 123 8.80 1.21 8.79
N LEU A 124 7.68 1.41 9.50
CA LEU A 124 7.09 0.36 10.34
C LEU A 124 6.60 -0.84 9.53
N LEU A 125 6.08 -0.63 8.32
CA LEU A 125 5.71 -1.71 7.42
C LEU A 125 6.95 -2.49 6.93
N ASN A 126 8.05 -1.80 6.64
CA ASN A 126 9.33 -2.43 6.29
C ASN A 126 9.83 -3.30 7.45
N ASP A 127 9.89 -2.76 8.67
CA ASP A 127 10.31 -3.50 9.87
C ASP A 127 9.44 -4.75 10.11
N TYR A 128 8.12 -4.60 9.94
CA TYR A 128 7.18 -5.71 10.07
C TYR A 128 7.41 -6.78 8.99
N THR A 129 7.51 -6.37 7.73
CA THR A 129 7.65 -7.29 6.58
C THR A 129 8.99 -8.02 6.58
N ASP A 130 10.06 -7.38 7.04
CA ASP A 130 11.37 -8.00 7.26
C ASP A 130 11.28 -9.18 8.23
N VAL A 131 10.48 -9.07 9.29
CA VAL A 131 10.24 -10.18 10.22
C VAL A 131 9.28 -11.21 9.61
N MET A 132 8.26 -10.79 8.88
CA MET A 132 7.31 -11.70 8.22
C MET A 132 7.96 -12.56 7.15
N SER A 133 9.00 -12.08 6.47
CA SER A 133 9.76 -12.86 5.49
C SER A 133 10.24 -14.20 6.06
N LYS A 134 10.74 -14.20 7.29
CA LYS A 134 11.23 -15.40 7.99
C LYS A 134 10.11 -16.39 8.33
N TYR A 135 8.89 -15.91 8.55
CA TYR A 135 7.72 -16.77 8.71
C TYR A 135 7.30 -17.37 7.37
N ASN A 136 7.35 -16.57 6.29
CA ASN A 136 7.03 -17.02 4.95
C ASN A 136 8.01 -18.11 4.47
N ASP A 137 9.32 -17.92 4.68
CA ASP A 137 10.34 -18.91 4.33
C ASP A 137 10.09 -20.26 5.02
N LYS A 138 9.86 -20.23 6.34
CA LYS A 138 9.53 -21.45 7.11
C LYS A 138 8.23 -22.10 6.63
N ASN A 139 7.25 -21.29 6.23
CA ASN A 139 6.00 -21.81 5.70
C ASN A 139 6.23 -22.51 4.34
N LEU A 140 7.11 -21.97 3.49
CA LEU A 140 7.50 -22.61 2.24
C LEU A 140 8.22 -23.95 2.50
N ASP A 141 9.14 -24.00 3.47
CA ASP A 141 9.80 -25.25 3.87
C ASP A 141 8.77 -26.32 4.31
N ILE A 142 7.77 -25.92 5.09
CA ILE A 142 6.69 -26.82 5.54
C ILE A 142 5.85 -27.29 4.37
N ILE A 143 5.52 -26.40 3.41
CA ILE A 143 4.76 -26.76 2.20
C ILE A 143 5.53 -27.78 1.36
N GLU A 144 6.82 -27.57 1.13
CA GLU A 144 7.68 -28.50 0.40
C GLU A 144 7.72 -29.87 1.10
N ALA A 145 8.01 -29.89 2.40
CA ALA A 145 8.05 -31.13 3.17
C ALA A 145 6.70 -31.86 3.17
N SER A 146 5.59 -31.12 3.24
CA SER A 146 4.24 -31.69 3.20
C SER A 146 3.92 -32.31 1.84
N PHE A 147 4.38 -31.69 0.75
CA PHE A 147 4.26 -32.25 -0.58
C PHE A 147 5.01 -33.58 -0.72
N LEU A 148 6.24 -33.64 -0.21
CA LEU A 148 7.05 -34.87 -0.22
C LEU A 148 6.43 -35.98 0.63
N ALA A 149 6.00 -35.68 1.85
CA ALA A 149 5.34 -36.65 2.74
C ALA A 149 4.05 -37.21 2.12
N LYS A 150 3.27 -36.35 1.45
CA LYS A 150 2.07 -36.77 0.71
C LYS A 150 2.40 -37.70 -0.46
N LYS A 151 3.47 -37.42 -1.21
CA LYS A 151 3.95 -38.30 -2.29
C LYS A 151 4.32 -39.69 -1.77
N ASP A 152 4.90 -39.75 -0.58
CA ASP A 152 5.38 -40.99 0.03
C ASP A 152 4.31 -41.71 0.88
N ASN A 153 3.08 -41.15 0.96
CA ASN A 153 1.98 -41.60 1.81
C ASN A 153 2.34 -41.69 3.31
N ASP A 154 3.26 -40.84 3.78
CA ASP A 154 3.67 -40.79 5.17
C ASP A 154 2.71 -39.93 6.00
N SER A 155 1.69 -40.58 6.57
CA SER A 155 0.67 -39.91 7.38
C SER A 155 1.21 -39.38 8.71
N ILE A 156 2.28 -39.96 9.25
CA ILE A 156 2.89 -39.52 10.53
C ILE A 156 3.65 -38.21 10.31
N ALA A 157 4.45 -38.14 9.25
CA ALA A 157 5.14 -36.91 8.88
C ALA A 157 4.13 -35.78 8.57
N LEU A 158 3.05 -36.09 7.86
CA LEU A 158 1.99 -35.12 7.57
C LEU A 158 1.32 -34.55 8.84
N ASP A 159 0.99 -35.39 9.83
CA ASP A 159 0.43 -34.91 11.10
C ASP A 159 1.40 -33.98 11.84
N SER A 160 2.69 -34.31 11.85
CA SER A 160 3.73 -33.47 12.46
C SER A 160 3.86 -32.12 11.76
N LEU A 161 3.87 -32.11 10.42
CA LEU A 161 3.98 -30.90 9.62
C LEU A 161 2.75 -29.99 9.77
N ASN A 162 1.55 -30.57 9.87
CA ASN A 162 0.33 -29.81 10.15
C ASN A 162 0.41 -29.09 11.51
N LYS A 163 0.84 -29.77 12.56
CA LYS A 163 1.04 -29.17 13.90
C LYS A 163 2.10 -28.07 13.87
N LEU A 164 3.17 -28.25 13.10
CA LEU A 164 4.21 -27.25 12.93
C LEU A 164 3.67 -26.01 12.20
N SER A 165 2.87 -26.20 11.15
CA SER A 165 2.19 -25.13 10.41
C SER A 165 1.26 -24.32 11.31
N GLU A 166 0.41 -24.99 12.10
CA GLU A 166 -0.47 -24.32 13.06
C GLU A 166 0.31 -23.52 14.10
N THR A 167 1.42 -24.06 14.60
CA THR A 167 2.28 -23.37 15.56
C THR A 167 2.94 -22.14 14.94
N LEU A 168 3.40 -22.26 13.69
CA LEU A 168 3.99 -21.15 12.95
C LEU A 168 2.96 -20.02 12.74
N LEU A 169 1.73 -20.36 12.34
CA LEU A 169 0.64 -19.41 12.16
C LEU A 169 0.30 -18.68 13.47
N LYS A 170 0.16 -19.41 14.59
CA LYS A 170 -0.09 -18.80 15.91
C LYS A 170 1.01 -17.82 16.31
N ARG A 171 2.27 -18.15 16.04
CA ARG A 171 3.41 -17.27 16.30
C ARG A 171 3.40 -16.03 15.41
N LYS A 172 3.10 -16.20 14.12
CA LYS A 172 2.92 -15.07 13.18
C LYS A 172 1.86 -14.11 13.72
N TYR A 173 0.66 -14.61 14.04
CA TYR A 173 -0.43 -13.78 14.56
C TYR A 173 -0.08 -13.11 15.89
N SER A 174 0.56 -13.84 16.80
CA SER A 174 0.98 -13.26 18.09
C SER A 174 1.97 -12.10 17.89
N TYR A 175 2.91 -12.24 16.95
CA TYR A 175 3.83 -11.17 16.60
C TYR A 175 3.08 -9.96 16.01
N THR A 176 2.18 -10.18 15.05
CA THR A 176 1.39 -9.10 14.43
C THR A 176 0.53 -8.35 15.46
N ILE A 177 -0.13 -9.07 16.38
CA ILE A 177 -0.90 -8.48 17.47
C ILE A 177 0.00 -7.61 18.36
N GLN A 178 1.15 -8.15 18.80
CA GLN A 178 2.08 -7.39 19.64
C GLN A 178 2.63 -6.16 18.93
N PHE A 179 2.95 -6.28 17.64
CA PHE A 179 3.43 -5.17 16.83
C PHE A 179 2.37 -4.07 16.71
N ALA A 180 1.11 -4.43 16.48
CA ALA A 180 0.01 -3.47 16.43
C ALA A 180 -0.21 -2.79 17.80
N LEU A 181 -0.20 -3.55 18.91
CA LEU A 181 -0.33 -3.00 20.27
C LEU A 181 0.79 -2.03 20.64
N ASN A 182 2.01 -2.29 20.16
CA ASN A 182 3.17 -1.44 20.40
C ASN A 182 3.17 -0.16 19.55
N ASN A 183 2.39 -0.13 18.46
CA ASN A 183 2.30 0.99 17.52
C ASN A 183 0.86 1.56 17.47
N LYS A 184 0.16 1.53 18.60
CA LYS A 184 -1.26 1.89 18.74
C LYS A 184 -1.63 3.34 18.37
N ASP A 185 -0.63 4.21 18.30
CA ASP A 185 -0.73 5.61 17.88
C ASP A 185 -0.40 5.82 16.40
N ASN A 186 -0.26 4.74 15.63
CA ASN A 186 0.10 4.76 14.22
C ASN A 186 -0.89 3.98 13.35
N MET A 187 -1.07 4.44 12.10
CA MET A 187 -1.99 3.83 11.12
C MET A 187 -1.68 2.37 10.79
N ILE A 188 -0.43 1.95 11.01
CA ILE A 188 -0.01 0.56 10.80
C ILE A 188 -0.77 -0.41 11.72
N ALA A 189 -1.14 0.00 12.94
CA ALA A 189 -1.79 -0.88 13.91
C ALA A 189 -3.16 -1.38 13.44
N PRO A 190 -4.14 -0.50 13.10
CA PRO A 190 -5.42 -0.97 12.57
C PRO A 190 -5.30 -1.63 11.20
N TYR A 191 -4.35 -1.19 10.36
CA TYR A 191 -4.09 -1.83 9.06
C TYR A 191 -3.68 -3.29 9.24
N LEU A 192 -2.66 -3.57 10.06
CA LEU A 192 -2.21 -4.95 10.30
C LEU A 192 -3.30 -5.80 10.95
N ALA A 193 -4.06 -5.23 11.89
CA ALA A 193 -5.17 -5.95 12.52
C ALA A 193 -6.26 -6.38 11.52
N LEU A 194 -6.57 -5.53 10.53
CA LEU A 194 -7.56 -5.82 9.50
C LEU A 194 -7.09 -6.88 8.51
N TYR A 195 -5.86 -6.75 8.02
CA TYR A 195 -5.44 -7.47 6.81
C TYR A 195 -4.49 -8.64 7.07
N GLU A 196 -3.71 -8.60 8.17
CA GLU A 196 -2.70 -9.64 8.44
C GLU A 196 -3.17 -10.72 9.42
N ILE A 197 -4.24 -10.44 10.19
CA ILE A 197 -4.80 -11.37 11.18
C ILE A 197 -6.33 -11.53 11.11
N PRO A 198 -6.93 -11.69 9.91
CA PRO A 198 -8.39 -11.74 9.76
C PRO A 198 -9.05 -12.90 10.51
N SER A 199 -8.30 -13.98 10.78
CA SER A 199 -8.77 -15.17 11.50
C SER A 199 -8.24 -15.28 12.94
N ALA A 200 -7.64 -14.22 13.49
CA ALA A 200 -7.23 -14.24 14.89
C ALA A 200 -8.45 -14.28 15.81
N ASN A 201 -8.24 -14.77 17.04
CA ASN A 201 -9.29 -14.77 18.04
C ASN A 201 -9.81 -13.33 18.25
N PRO A 202 -11.14 -13.09 18.18
CA PRO A 202 -11.73 -11.76 18.29
C PRO A 202 -11.25 -10.95 19.49
N VAL A 203 -11.02 -11.59 20.64
CA VAL A 203 -10.53 -10.93 21.86
C VAL A 203 -9.23 -10.13 21.62
N TYR A 204 -8.35 -10.62 20.75
CA TYR A 204 -7.12 -9.90 20.42
C TYR A 204 -7.36 -8.74 19.46
N ILE A 205 -8.32 -8.87 18.53
CA ILE A 205 -8.73 -7.79 17.64
C ILE A 205 -9.34 -6.65 18.46
N ASP A 206 -10.19 -6.98 19.43
CA ASP A 206 -10.78 -6.02 20.36
C ASP A 206 -9.71 -5.32 21.19
N SER A 207 -8.71 -6.07 21.66
CA SER A 207 -7.58 -5.53 22.42
C SER A 207 -6.78 -4.52 21.58
N VAL A 208 -6.51 -4.83 20.31
CA VAL A 208 -5.83 -3.90 19.40
C VAL A 208 -6.68 -2.64 19.21
N TYR A 209 -7.95 -2.79 18.83
CA TYR A 209 -8.85 -1.65 18.60
C TYR A 209 -8.99 -0.74 19.84
N ASN A 210 -9.24 -1.33 21.01
CA ASN A 210 -9.39 -0.57 22.25
C ASN A 210 -8.11 0.17 22.65
N GLY A 211 -6.94 -0.42 22.34
CA GLY A 211 -5.63 0.17 22.57
C GLY A 211 -5.31 1.38 21.68
N LEU A 212 -5.97 1.53 20.52
CA LEU A 212 -5.74 2.63 19.59
C LEU A 212 -6.00 4.00 20.24
N THR A 213 -5.21 4.99 19.84
CA THR A 213 -5.47 6.40 20.20
C THR A 213 -6.74 6.90 19.49
N GLU A 214 -7.35 7.97 20.01
CA GLU A 214 -8.61 8.47 19.48
C GLU A 214 -8.48 8.91 18.00
N ASP A 215 -7.40 9.60 17.65
CA ASP A 215 -7.14 10.01 16.26
C ASP A 215 -7.05 8.80 15.32
N ILE A 216 -6.43 7.71 15.77
CA ILE A 216 -6.33 6.47 14.98
C ILE A 216 -7.66 5.72 14.93
N LYS A 217 -8.51 5.80 15.96
CA LYS A 217 -9.87 5.23 15.90
C LYS A 217 -10.75 5.97 14.89
N GLN A 218 -10.55 7.27 14.74
CA GLN A 218 -11.32 8.11 13.81
C GLN A 218 -10.81 8.07 12.36
N SER A 219 -9.66 7.43 12.10
CA SER A 219 -9.13 7.26 10.75
C SER A 219 -9.89 6.20 9.94
N PHE A 220 -9.61 6.12 8.64
CA PHE A 220 -10.18 5.14 7.72
C PHE A 220 -9.98 3.70 8.21
N TYR A 221 -8.74 3.31 8.53
CA TYR A 221 -8.47 1.95 9.01
C TYR A 221 -9.01 1.73 10.43
N GLY A 222 -9.01 2.75 11.29
CA GLY A 222 -9.62 2.66 12.61
C GLY A 222 -11.12 2.39 12.57
N LYS A 223 -11.84 3.13 11.71
CA LYS A 223 -13.28 2.94 11.46
C LYS A 223 -13.59 1.57 10.86
N LYS A 224 -12.80 1.11 9.88
CA LYS A 224 -12.95 -0.25 9.33
C LYS A 224 -12.73 -1.32 10.40
N LEU A 225 -11.73 -1.15 11.26
CA LEU A 225 -11.49 -2.10 12.35
C LEU A 225 -12.63 -2.08 13.37
N LYS A 226 -13.18 -0.91 13.67
CA LYS A 226 -14.36 -0.75 14.52
C LYS A 226 -15.54 -1.54 13.97
N GLU A 227 -15.84 -1.43 12.68
CA GLU A 227 -16.92 -2.18 12.03
C GLU A 227 -16.72 -3.69 12.18
N VAL A 228 -15.50 -4.19 12.03
CA VAL A 228 -15.17 -5.61 12.24
C VAL A 228 -15.43 -6.04 13.69
N VAL A 229 -15.12 -5.19 14.67
CA VAL A 229 -15.38 -5.45 16.10
C VAL A 229 -16.88 -5.40 16.41
N GLU A 230 -17.61 -4.44 15.86
CA GLU A 230 -19.04 -4.25 16.14
C GLU A 230 -19.94 -5.30 15.45
N ASN A 231 -19.67 -5.64 14.19
CA ASN A 231 -20.49 -6.60 13.44
C ASN A 231 -20.46 -8.02 14.04
N ARG A 232 -19.38 -8.38 14.75
CA ARG A 232 -19.31 -9.65 15.50
C ARG A 232 -20.27 -9.66 16.68
N ASN A 233 -20.36 -8.56 17.41
CA ASN A 233 -21.23 -8.42 18.58
C ASN A 233 -22.73 -8.36 18.22
N SER A 234 -23.07 -8.20 16.94
CA SER A 234 -24.46 -8.24 16.45
C SER A 234 -24.93 -9.62 16.00
N GLU A 235 -24.03 -10.60 15.90
CA GLU A 235 -24.37 -11.99 15.53
C GLU A 235 -24.50 -12.93 16.75
N ASP A 236 -24.21 -12.43 17.97
CA ASP A 236 -24.45 -13.08 19.27
C ASP A 236 -25.74 -12.58 19.95
#